data_AF-A0A382WU08-F1
#
_entry.id   AF-A0A382WU08-F1
#
_cell.length_a   1.000
_cell.length_b   1.000
_cell.length_c   1.000
_cell.angle_alpha   90.00
_cell.angle_beta   90.00
_cell.angle_gamma   90.00
#
_symmetry.space_group_name_H-M   'P 1'
#
loop_
_entity.id
_entity.type
_entity.pdbx_description
1 polymer ?
#
loop_
_entity_poly.entity_id
_entity_poly.type
_entity_poly.pdbx_seq_one_letter_code
_entity_poly.pdbx_strand_id
1 'polypeptide(L)'
;RQGLPFLDSSKDGTTHWVEIAKTKISYNQTNFTFEFGKFDRQWGSSTHSILISNKSPSYPQFGFDWDITSNLRFIYFHGFLKSQIPDSVRADTYHGIGKRSFDLPRSIAGHRLEWSPTSNLTLGATESVVYGSRQIDFHYLMPFTSLWHMENHLGDIDNAQVGLDVSCAIKENSKLYFSLYIDEWTPEWTFKNTNHNWFAYQTGFNWKNIIRKFDKLTLEYTWTDHRIYRHRFPVNNYYSHGYPLGFWAGPHSEDVYVEYHASILNSEITLRYSD
;
A
#
# COMPACT_ATOMS: atom_id res chain seq x y z
N ARG A 1 -0.23 15.85 -5.68
CA ARG A 1 1.14 15.32 -5.91
C ARG A 1 1.86 15.41 -4.57
N GLN A 2 2.46 14.32 -4.11
CA GLN A 2 3.13 14.28 -2.81
C GLN A 2 4.63 14.45 -2.99
N GLY A 3 5.20 15.38 -2.25
CA GLY A 3 6.59 15.26 -1.90
C GLY A 3 6.78 15.72 -0.47
N LEU A 4 7.94 15.38 0.07
CA LEU A 4 8.25 15.47 1.48
C LEU A 4 8.65 16.91 1.81
N PRO A 5 7.90 17.64 2.65
CA PRO A 5 8.44 18.86 3.24
C PRO A 5 9.49 18.45 4.27
N PHE A 6 10.77 18.61 3.95
CA PHE A 6 11.80 18.57 4.98
C PHE A 6 11.89 19.96 5.62
N LEU A 7 11.85 20.01 6.96
CA LEU A 7 12.34 21.16 7.70
C LEU A 7 13.86 21.17 7.58
N ASP A 8 14.37 21.88 6.57
CA ASP A 8 15.77 22.24 6.59
C ASP A 8 15.92 23.40 7.57
N SER A 9 16.59 23.15 8.70
CA SER A 9 17.15 24.24 9.51
C SER A 9 18.42 24.74 8.83
N SER A 10 18.32 25.07 7.54
CA SER A 10 19.37 25.78 6.83
C SER A 10 19.53 27.15 7.51
N LYS A 11 20.76 27.65 7.54
CA LYS A 11 21.16 28.85 8.30
C LYS A 11 20.42 30.14 7.89
N ASP A 12 19.55 30.11 6.88
CA ASP A 12 18.99 31.29 6.22
C ASP A 12 17.44 31.39 6.21
N GLY A 13 16.71 30.53 6.96
CA GLY A 13 15.27 30.74 7.24
C GLY A 13 14.39 29.48 7.19
N THR A 14 13.11 29.63 7.58
CA THR A 14 12.09 28.57 7.52
C THR A 14 11.52 28.45 6.11
N THR A 15 12.19 27.67 5.27
CA THR A 15 11.71 27.38 3.91
C THR A 15 11.26 25.92 3.80
N HIS A 16 10.10 25.67 3.21
CA HIS A 16 9.61 24.32 2.91
C HIS A 16 10.02 23.94 1.50
N TRP A 17 10.89 22.93 1.38
CA TRP A 17 11.26 22.36 0.08
C TRP A 17 10.70 20.96 -0.04
N VAL A 18 10.23 20.64 -1.24
CA VAL A 18 9.63 19.36 -1.57
C VAL A 18 10.37 18.78 -2.77
N GLU A 19 11.06 17.68 -2.56
CA GLU A 19 11.74 16.95 -3.62
C GLU A 19 10.94 15.70 -4.03
N ILE A 20 10.72 15.54 -5.33
CA ILE A 20 10.00 14.42 -5.90
C ILE A 20 10.83 13.83 -7.03
N ALA A 21 11.35 12.62 -6.82
CA ALA A 21 11.98 11.81 -7.86
C ALA A 21 11.18 10.53 -8.05
N LYS A 22 10.75 10.27 -9.29
CA LYS A 22 10.09 9.02 -9.69
C LYS A 22 10.76 8.46 -10.94
N THR A 23 10.97 7.16 -10.95
CA THR A 23 11.54 6.42 -12.08
C THR A 23 10.96 5.02 -12.08
N LYS A 24 10.49 4.54 -13.22
CA LYS A 24 10.04 3.17 -13.40
C LYS A 24 10.62 2.64 -14.70
N ILE A 25 11.39 1.57 -14.61
CA ILE A 25 11.89 0.80 -15.74
C ILE A 25 11.13 -0.50 -15.73
N SER A 26 10.51 -0.83 -16.87
CA SER A 26 9.74 -2.06 -17.04
C SER A 26 10.23 -2.83 -18.27
N TYR A 27 10.38 -4.13 -18.12
CA TYR A 27 10.63 -5.08 -19.20
C TYR A 27 9.40 -5.95 -19.37
N ASN A 28 8.70 -5.79 -20.51
CA ASN A 28 7.40 -6.41 -20.76
C ASN A 28 7.53 -7.53 -21.80
N GLN A 29 6.98 -8.70 -21.47
CA GLN A 29 6.76 -9.85 -22.34
C GLN A 29 5.27 -10.20 -22.34
N THR A 30 4.85 -11.13 -23.20
CA THR A 30 3.43 -11.47 -23.40
C THR A 30 2.70 -11.87 -22.11
N ASN A 31 3.37 -12.56 -21.18
CA ASN A 31 2.78 -13.06 -19.94
C ASN A 31 3.60 -12.67 -18.69
N PHE A 32 4.61 -11.82 -18.83
CA PHE A 32 5.53 -11.51 -17.74
C PHE A 32 6.01 -10.07 -17.85
N THR A 33 5.96 -9.34 -16.75
CA THR A 33 6.49 -7.98 -16.65
C THR A 33 7.42 -7.90 -15.46
N PHE A 34 8.66 -7.50 -15.68
CA PHE A 34 9.57 -7.13 -14.59
C PHE A 34 9.62 -5.63 -14.43
N GLU A 35 9.67 -5.14 -13.20
CA GLU A 35 9.68 -3.72 -12.89
C GLU A 35 10.76 -3.39 -11.85
N PHE A 36 11.42 -2.25 -12.02
CA PHE A 36 12.37 -1.70 -11.06
C PHE A 36 12.39 -0.17 -11.09
N GLY A 37 12.53 0.45 -9.93
CA GLY A 37 12.73 1.89 -9.79
C GLY A 37 12.08 2.45 -8.53
N LYS A 38 11.80 3.75 -8.53
CA LYS A 38 11.09 4.46 -7.45
C LYS A 38 9.76 4.98 -7.98
N PHE A 39 8.68 4.29 -7.72
CA PHE A 39 7.34 4.61 -8.23
C PHE A 39 6.26 4.27 -7.20
N ASP A 40 5.01 4.67 -7.44
CA ASP A 40 3.89 4.34 -6.56
C ASP A 40 3.31 2.97 -6.96
N ARG A 41 2.90 2.17 -5.97
CA ARG A 41 2.17 0.91 -6.19
C ARG A 41 0.80 1.03 -5.56
N GLN A 42 -0.18 0.37 -6.16
CA GLN A 42 -1.50 0.22 -5.57
C GLN A 42 -2.07 -1.15 -5.91
N TRP A 43 -2.73 -1.78 -4.94
CA TRP A 43 -3.41 -3.05 -5.10
C TRP A 43 -4.89 -2.93 -4.71
N GLY A 44 -5.77 -3.56 -5.49
CA GLY A 44 -7.22 -3.44 -5.32
C GLY A 44 -7.85 -2.33 -6.16
N SER A 45 -9.18 -2.22 -6.08
CA SER A 45 -10.00 -1.39 -6.98
C SER A 45 -10.42 -0.04 -6.42
N SER A 46 -10.16 0.24 -5.15
CA SER A 46 -10.49 1.52 -4.51
C SER A 46 -9.55 2.65 -4.95
N THR A 47 -9.94 3.90 -4.70
CA THR A 47 -9.17 5.10 -5.03
C THR A 47 -7.92 5.18 -4.17
N HIS A 48 -8.05 4.84 -2.89
CA HIS A 48 -6.93 4.70 -1.96
C HIS A 48 -7.08 3.38 -1.20
N SER A 49 -6.32 2.37 -1.60
CA SER A 49 -6.43 1.02 -1.04
C SER A 49 -6.06 0.94 0.43
N ILE A 50 -6.84 0.16 1.19
CA ILE A 50 -6.48 -0.28 2.54
C ILE A 50 -5.33 -1.29 2.58
N LEU A 51 -5.01 -1.94 1.44
CA LEU A 51 -3.95 -2.96 1.35
C LEU A 51 -2.59 -2.30 1.06
N ILE A 52 -2.39 -1.87 -0.20
CA ILE A 52 -1.23 -1.10 -0.65
C ILE A 52 -1.78 0.05 -1.48
N SER A 53 -1.51 1.29 -1.05
CA SER A 53 -1.97 2.50 -1.70
C SER A 53 -0.83 3.31 -2.31
N ASN A 54 -1.20 4.20 -3.21
CA ASN A 54 -0.31 5.20 -3.80
C ASN A 54 -0.18 6.47 -2.94
N LYS A 55 -0.57 6.42 -1.65
CA LYS A 55 -0.60 7.59 -0.76
C LYS A 55 0.62 7.71 0.14
N SER A 56 1.45 6.68 0.21
CA SER A 56 2.80 6.84 0.74
C SER A 56 3.71 7.45 -0.34
N PRO A 57 4.72 8.26 0.02
CA PRO A 57 5.74 8.70 -0.92
C PRO A 57 6.39 7.51 -1.63
N SER A 58 6.44 7.54 -2.97
CA SER A 58 7.11 6.50 -3.77
C SER A 58 8.47 6.10 -3.20
N TYR A 59 8.69 4.79 -3.13
CA TYR A 59 9.90 4.18 -2.60
C TYR A 59 10.58 3.31 -3.66
N PRO A 60 11.92 3.12 -3.58
CA PRO A 60 12.61 2.17 -4.42
C PRO A 60 12.02 0.78 -4.24
N GLN A 61 11.75 0.10 -5.35
CA GLN A 61 11.15 -1.22 -5.38
C GLN A 61 11.52 -1.96 -6.66
N PHE A 62 11.44 -3.28 -6.60
CA PHE A 62 11.48 -4.17 -7.75
C PHE A 62 10.46 -5.28 -7.58
N GLY A 63 10.10 -5.93 -8.68
CA GLY A 63 9.14 -7.00 -8.65
C GLY A 63 8.80 -7.50 -10.03
N PHE A 64 7.82 -8.39 -10.09
CA PHE A 64 7.29 -8.87 -11.35
C PHE A 64 5.81 -9.18 -11.26
N ASP A 65 5.18 -9.14 -12.42
CA ASP A 65 3.84 -9.60 -12.67
C ASP A 65 3.93 -10.79 -13.63
N TRP A 66 3.26 -11.89 -13.30
CA TRP A 66 3.23 -13.11 -14.09
C TRP A 66 1.79 -13.53 -14.34
N ASP A 67 1.37 -13.45 -15.59
CA ASP A 67 0.09 -14.00 -16.04
C ASP A 67 0.26 -15.52 -16.22
N ILE A 68 -0.08 -16.27 -15.18
CA ILE A 68 0.02 -17.74 -15.15
C ILE A 68 -0.94 -18.33 -16.20
N THR A 69 -2.15 -17.76 -16.28
CA THR A 69 -3.16 -18.05 -17.31
C THR A 69 -3.80 -16.74 -17.76
N SER A 70 -4.73 -16.80 -18.73
CA SER A 70 -5.51 -15.63 -19.16
C SER A 70 -6.42 -15.04 -18.07
N ASN A 71 -6.64 -15.77 -16.96
CA ASN A 71 -7.50 -15.35 -15.87
C ASN A 71 -6.86 -15.42 -14.49
N LEU A 72 -5.57 -15.77 -14.39
CA LEU A 72 -4.84 -15.87 -13.13
C LEU A 72 -3.50 -15.17 -13.26
N ARG A 73 -3.29 -14.16 -12.42
CA ARG A 73 -2.08 -13.35 -12.37
C ARG A 73 -1.48 -13.39 -10.99
N PHE A 74 -0.17 -13.57 -10.93
CA PHE A 74 0.62 -13.50 -9.72
C PHE A 74 1.51 -12.26 -9.76
N ILE A 75 1.61 -11.55 -8.65
CA ILE A 75 2.38 -10.32 -8.52
C ILE A 75 3.27 -10.46 -7.29
N TYR A 76 4.56 -10.20 -7.47
CA TYR A 76 5.54 -10.10 -6.40
C TYR A 76 6.21 -8.73 -6.43
N PHE A 77 6.47 -8.16 -5.26
CA PHE A 77 7.43 -7.06 -5.17
C PHE A 77 8.17 -7.05 -3.84
N HIS A 78 9.34 -6.40 -3.86
CA HIS A 78 10.10 -5.98 -2.68
C HIS A 78 10.39 -4.48 -2.77
N GLY A 79 10.34 -3.78 -1.65
CA GLY A 79 10.53 -2.34 -1.57
C GLY A 79 11.34 -1.91 -0.34
N PHE A 80 11.98 -0.75 -0.48
CA PHE A 80 12.83 -0.14 0.56
C PHE A 80 12.12 1.09 1.14
N LEU A 81 11.71 1.00 2.40
CA LEU A 81 10.91 2.01 3.09
C LEU A 81 11.77 2.91 3.97
N LYS A 82 11.25 4.10 4.28
CA LYS A 82 11.91 5.02 5.23
C LYS A 82 11.26 4.93 6.60
N SER A 83 12.01 4.46 7.59
CA SER A 83 11.50 4.29 8.96
C SER A 83 11.37 5.59 9.76
N GLN A 84 12.23 6.59 9.48
CA GLN A 84 12.38 7.80 10.30
C GLN A 84 12.78 7.54 11.75
N ILE A 85 13.36 6.37 12.04
CA ILE A 85 13.88 6.01 13.36
C ILE A 85 15.41 6.12 13.30
N PRO A 86 16.06 7.08 13.99
CA PRO A 86 17.50 7.24 13.95
C PRO A 86 18.24 5.98 14.42
N ASP A 87 19.26 5.58 13.67
CA ASP A 87 20.23 4.56 14.05
C ASP A 87 21.29 5.20 14.96
N SER A 88 21.03 5.18 16.27
CA SER A 88 21.92 5.77 17.28
C SER A 88 23.30 5.15 17.30
N VAL A 89 23.45 3.87 16.91
CA VAL A 89 24.75 3.18 16.90
C VAL A 89 25.62 3.70 15.77
N ARG A 90 25.04 3.91 14.57
CA ARG A 90 25.76 4.47 13.42
C ARG A 90 25.88 5.99 13.46
N ALA A 91 25.03 6.67 14.22
CA ALA A 91 25.12 8.12 14.40
C ALA A 91 26.49 8.56 14.94
N ASP A 92 27.16 7.70 15.71
CA ASP A 92 28.50 7.96 16.23
C ASP A 92 29.63 7.80 15.19
N THR A 93 29.31 7.44 13.95
CA THR A 93 30.30 7.51 12.86
C THR A 93 30.39 8.92 12.24
N TYR A 94 29.38 9.77 12.44
CA TYR A 94 29.27 11.10 11.82
C TYR A 94 29.26 12.22 12.87
N HIS A 95 30.33 12.31 13.66
CA HIS A 95 30.50 13.37 14.66
C HIS A 95 30.94 14.72 14.05
N GLY A 96 30.48 15.84 14.62
CA GLY A 96 30.87 17.20 14.22
C GLY A 96 29.69 18.16 14.07
N ILE A 97 29.98 19.39 13.62
CA ILE A 97 28.94 20.40 13.31
C ILE A 97 28.16 19.94 12.08
N GLY A 98 26.84 19.87 12.18
CA GLY A 98 25.96 19.36 11.10
C GLY A 98 25.74 17.84 11.09
N LYS A 99 25.85 17.18 12.26
CA LYS A 99 25.63 15.74 12.45
C LYS A 99 24.37 15.26 11.73
N ARG A 100 24.52 14.23 10.89
CA ARG A 100 23.42 13.49 10.26
C ARG A 100 23.37 12.08 10.82
N SER A 101 22.16 11.57 11.06
CA SER A 101 21.94 10.17 11.42
C SER A 101 21.34 9.42 10.23
N PHE A 102 21.74 8.16 10.06
CA PHE A 102 20.95 7.24 9.25
C PHE A 102 19.71 6.83 10.02
N ASP A 103 18.68 6.42 9.30
CA ASP A 103 17.54 5.75 9.92
C ASP A 103 17.76 4.24 9.85
N LEU A 104 17.18 3.51 10.80
CA LEU A 104 17.11 2.05 10.74
C LEU A 104 16.45 1.63 9.41
N PRO A 105 17.04 0.68 8.67
CA PRO A 105 16.46 0.21 7.41
C PRO A 105 15.09 -0.42 7.68
N ARG A 106 14.14 -0.17 6.78
CA ARG A 106 12.84 -0.82 6.74
C ARG A 106 12.57 -1.27 5.31
N SER A 107 11.97 -2.43 5.14
CA SER A 107 11.63 -2.99 3.84
C SER A 107 10.24 -3.59 3.88
N ILE A 108 9.67 -3.81 2.71
CA ILE A 108 8.42 -4.53 2.52
C ILE A 108 8.62 -5.59 1.43
N ALA A 109 8.01 -6.75 1.61
CA ALA A 109 7.74 -7.68 0.52
C ALA A 109 6.23 -7.91 0.43
N GLY A 110 5.75 -8.23 -0.77
CA GLY A 110 4.35 -8.56 -0.96
C GLY A 110 4.13 -9.55 -2.10
N HIS A 111 3.17 -10.43 -1.88
CA HIS A 111 2.59 -11.31 -2.89
C HIS A 111 1.13 -10.95 -3.10
N ARG A 112 0.69 -11.01 -4.35
CA ARG A 112 -0.72 -10.87 -4.70
C ARG A 112 -1.09 -11.84 -5.79
N LEU A 113 -2.18 -12.56 -5.57
CA LEU A 113 -2.83 -13.42 -6.55
C LEU A 113 -4.13 -12.74 -6.98
N GLU A 114 -4.28 -12.50 -8.29
CA GLU A 114 -5.49 -11.98 -8.89
C GLU A 114 -6.12 -13.03 -9.79
N TRP A 115 -7.37 -13.40 -9.51
CA TRP A 115 -8.12 -14.39 -10.25
C TRP A 115 -9.42 -13.81 -10.79
N SER A 116 -9.62 -13.90 -12.10
CA SER A 116 -10.82 -13.41 -12.78
C SER A 116 -11.64 -14.57 -13.36
N PRO A 117 -12.43 -15.31 -12.55
CA PRO A 117 -13.18 -16.48 -13.02
C PRO A 117 -14.16 -16.16 -14.16
N THR A 118 -14.62 -14.90 -14.25
CA THR A 118 -15.45 -14.39 -15.34
C THR A 118 -14.94 -13.02 -15.74
N SER A 119 -15.39 -12.49 -16.88
CA SER A 119 -15.04 -11.13 -17.32
C SER A 119 -15.53 -10.03 -16.37
N ASN A 120 -16.50 -10.34 -15.50
CA ASN A 120 -17.16 -9.37 -14.63
C ASN A 120 -16.71 -9.46 -13.18
N LEU A 121 -15.93 -10.48 -12.80
CA LEU A 121 -15.54 -10.73 -11.41
C LEU A 121 -14.03 -10.91 -11.32
N THR A 122 -13.39 -10.13 -10.46
CA THR A 122 -11.99 -10.29 -10.07
C THR A 122 -11.91 -10.46 -8.56
N LEU A 123 -11.18 -11.48 -8.14
CA LEU A 123 -10.84 -11.79 -6.76
C LEU A 123 -9.34 -11.55 -6.58
N GLY A 124 -8.97 -10.92 -5.47
CA GLY A 124 -7.59 -10.66 -5.07
C GLY A 124 -7.32 -11.27 -3.70
N ALA A 125 -6.19 -11.95 -3.59
CA ALA A 125 -5.62 -12.37 -2.31
C ALA A 125 -4.21 -11.81 -2.20
N THR A 126 -3.89 -11.22 -1.06
CA THR A 126 -2.65 -10.49 -0.84
C THR A 126 -2.04 -10.94 0.48
N GLU A 127 -0.72 -11.07 0.50
CA GLU A 127 0.06 -11.07 1.74
C GLU A 127 1.19 -10.05 1.61
N SER A 128 1.53 -9.39 2.71
CA SER A 128 2.72 -8.55 2.77
C SER A 128 3.43 -8.73 4.10
N VAL A 129 4.70 -8.36 4.14
CA VAL A 129 5.47 -8.33 5.37
C VAL A 129 6.36 -7.10 5.40
N VAL A 130 6.29 -6.35 6.50
CA VAL A 130 7.21 -5.25 6.79
C VAL A 130 8.18 -5.71 7.85
N TYR A 131 9.46 -5.57 7.51
CA TYR A 131 10.57 -5.92 8.39
C TYR A 131 11.57 -4.77 8.42
N GLY A 132 12.37 -4.71 9.48
CA GLY A 132 13.28 -3.61 9.67
C GLY A 132 14.45 -3.93 10.58
N SER A 133 15.28 -2.92 10.81
CA SER A 133 16.54 -3.03 11.57
C SER A 133 17.55 -4.02 10.99
N ARG A 134 17.39 -4.43 9.72
CA ARG A 134 18.30 -5.31 8.99
C ARG A 134 18.34 -4.99 7.49
N GLN A 135 19.36 -5.52 6.82
CA GLN A 135 19.47 -5.43 5.35
C GLN A 135 18.41 -6.31 4.67
N ILE A 136 18.49 -6.45 3.34
CA ILE A 136 17.59 -7.34 2.60
C ILE A 136 17.63 -8.75 3.20
N ASP A 137 16.46 -9.25 3.54
CA ASP A 137 16.29 -10.60 4.04
C ASP A 137 15.92 -11.53 2.88
N PHE A 138 16.79 -12.49 2.58
CA PHE A 138 16.64 -13.42 1.45
C PHE A 138 15.37 -14.27 1.56
N HIS A 139 14.88 -14.51 2.77
CA HIS A 139 13.63 -15.22 3.02
C HIS A 139 12.44 -14.54 2.33
N TYR A 140 12.42 -13.20 2.31
CA TYR A 140 11.38 -12.40 1.66
C TYR A 140 11.67 -12.07 0.19
N LEU A 141 12.76 -12.63 -0.36
CA LEU A 141 13.02 -12.63 -1.80
C LEU A 141 12.44 -13.86 -2.51
N MET A 142 11.93 -14.85 -1.77
CA MET A 142 11.33 -16.05 -2.33
C MET A 142 9.90 -15.77 -2.80
N PRO A 143 9.64 -15.62 -4.10
CA PRO A 143 8.37 -15.07 -4.58
C PRO A 143 7.23 -16.08 -4.52
N PHE A 144 7.48 -17.35 -4.20
CA PHE A 144 6.46 -18.41 -4.22
C PHE A 144 6.28 -19.09 -2.86
N THR A 145 6.89 -18.54 -1.81
CA THR A 145 6.75 -19.02 -0.44
C THR A 145 5.90 -18.02 0.34
N SER A 146 4.96 -18.52 1.14
CA SER A 146 4.11 -17.64 1.93
C SER A 146 4.95 -16.78 2.88
N LEU A 147 4.76 -15.46 2.80
CA LEU A 147 5.45 -14.48 3.64
C LEU A 147 5.09 -14.65 5.10
N TRP A 148 3.85 -15.00 5.43
CA TRP A 148 3.43 -15.24 6.81
C TRP A 148 4.10 -16.49 7.41
N HIS A 149 4.22 -17.58 6.65
CA HIS A 149 4.94 -18.76 7.13
C HIS A 149 6.43 -18.48 7.30
N MET A 150 6.99 -17.67 6.41
CA MET A 150 8.38 -17.25 6.47
C MET A 150 8.67 -16.36 7.67
N GLU A 151 7.75 -15.45 7.98
CA GLU A 151 7.78 -14.60 9.16
C GLU A 151 7.75 -15.45 10.45
N ASN A 152 6.83 -16.42 10.55
CA ASN A 152 6.79 -17.38 11.66
C ASN A 152 8.11 -18.17 11.79
N HIS A 153 8.72 -18.59 10.67
CA HIS A 153 10.01 -19.27 10.66
C HIS A 153 11.15 -18.41 11.26
N LEU A 154 11.07 -17.10 11.08
CA LEU A 154 12.02 -16.11 11.62
C LEU A 154 11.73 -15.73 13.08
N GLY A 155 10.67 -16.29 13.68
CA GLY A 155 10.37 -16.14 15.10
C GLY A 155 9.41 -15.01 15.44
N ASP A 156 8.46 -14.69 14.55
CA ASP A 156 7.37 -13.72 14.81
C ASP A 156 7.91 -12.29 15.08
N ILE A 157 9.04 -11.91 14.48
CA ILE A 157 9.69 -10.62 14.78
C ILE A 157 9.26 -9.50 13.84
N ASP A 158 8.57 -9.80 12.74
CA ASP A 158 8.19 -8.84 11.71
C ASP A 158 6.68 -8.68 11.64
N ASN A 159 6.19 -7.86 10.72
CA ASN A 159 4.78 -7.53 10.66
C ASN A 159 4.18 -8.08 9.38
N ALA A 160 3.46 -9.21 9.46
CA ALA A 160 2.81 -9.85 8.32
C ALA A 160 1.30 -9.50 8.24
N GLN A 161 0.86 -9.13 7.04
CA GLN A 161 -0.53 -8.77 6.75
C GLN A 161 -1.13 -9.72 5.73
N VAL A 162 -2.44 -9.92 5.82
CA VAL A 162 -3.25 -10.59 4.80
C VAL A 162 -4.32 -9.65 4.29
N GLY A 163 -4.59 -9.71 2.99
CA GLY A 163 -5.60 -8.91 2.32
C GLY A 163 -6.46 -9.75 1.39
N LEU A 164 -7.75 -9.46 1.37
CA LEU A 164 -8.69 -10.02 0.39
C LEU A 164 -9.44 -8.89 -0.28
N ASP A 165 -9.64 -8.95 -1.59
CA ASP A 165 -10.47 -8.00 -2.30
C ASP A 165 -11.29 -8.66 -3.41
N VAL A 166 -12.43 -8.06 -3.69
CA VAL A 166 -13.33 -8.48 -4.76
C VAL A 166 -13.77 -7.26 -5.52
N SER A 167 -13.90 -7.42 -6.83
CA SER A 167 -14.39 -6.37 -7.70
C SER A 167 -15.31 -6.98 -8.75
N CYS A 168 -16.52 -6.45 -8.86
CA CYS A 168 -17.58 -7.00 -9.69
C CYS A 168 -18.23 -5.91 -10.56
N ALA A 169 -18.26 -6.12 -11.86
CA ALA A 169 -19.05 -5.30 -12.79
C ALA A 169 -20.52 -5.71 -12.70
N ILE A 170 -21.39 -4.79 -12.25
CA ILE A 170 -22.83 -5.05 -12.07
C ILE A 170 -23.58 -4.78 -13.38
N LYS A 171 -23.21 -3.70 -14.08
CA LYS A 171 -23.72 -3.30 -15.40
C LYS A 171 -22.55 -2.81 -16.25
N GLU A 172 -22.81 -2.55 -17.54
CA GLU A 172 -21.80 -2.16 -18.54
C GLU A 172 -20.95 -0.93 -18.16
N ASN A 173 -21.36 -0.15 -17.15
CA ASN A 173 -20.62 1.01 -16.68
C ASN A 173 -20.51 1.12 -15.15
N SER A 174 -20.88 0.08 -14.40
CA SER A 174 -20.86 0.12 -12.94
C SER A 174 -20.07 -1.02 -12.32
N LYS A 175 -19.28 -0.69 -11.30
CA LYS A 175 -18.39 -1.62 -10.61
C LYS A 175 -18.52 -1.44 -9.10
N LEU A 176 -18.88 -2.50 -8.41
CA LEU A 176 -18.81 -2.60 -6.95
C LEU A 176 -17.52 -3.31 -6.57
N TYR A 177 -16.90 -2.89 -5.48
CA TYR A 177 -15.70 -3.54 -4.97
C TYR A 177 -15.68 -3.49 -3.45
N PHE A 178 -15.00 -4.47 -2.88
CA PHE A 178 -14.78 -4.61 -1.45
C PHE A 178 -13.34 -5.06 -1.21
N SER A 179 -12.76 -4.63 -0.09
CA SER A 179 -11.44 -5.04 0.36
C SER A 179 -11.49 -5.24 1.88
N LEU A 180 -10.77 -6.25 2.35
CA LEU A 180 -10.55 -6.58 3.75
C LEU A 180 -9.03 -6.65 3.97
N TYR A 181 -8.56 -5.90 4.94
CA TYR A 181 -7.20 -5.97 5.47
C TYR A 181 -7.23 -6.66 6.82
N ILE A 182 -6.25 -7.53 7.07
CA ILE A 182 -6.12 -8.30 8.30
C ILE A 182 -4.66 -8.20 8.80
N ASP A 183 -4.51 -7.80 10.05
CA ASP A 183 -3.27 -7.81 10.84
C ASP A 183 -3.41 -8.74 12.04
N GLU A 184 -2.28 -9.22 12.57
CA GLU A 184 -2.22 -10.04 13.80
C GLU A 184 -3.22 -11.21 13.78
N TRP A 185 -3.38 -11.83 12.61
CA TRP A 185 -4.44 -12.79 12.38
C TRP A 185 -4.16 -14.12 13.08
N THR A 186 -5.05 -14.53 13.98
CA THR A 186 -5.11 -15.89 14.53
C THR A 186 -6.36 -16.59 13.96
N PRO A 187 -6.22 -17.40 12.88
CA PRO A 187 -7.35 -17.98 12.17
C PRO A 187 -8.30 -18.76 13.07
N GLU A 188 -7.77 -19.55 14.01
CA GLU A 188 -8.54 -20.39 14.94
C GLU A 188 -9.44 -19.58 15.86
N TRP A 189 -9.14 -18.29 16.05
CA TRP A 189 -9.84 -17.39 16.97
C TRP A 189 -10.67 -16.34 16.25
N THR A 190 -10.78 -16.38 14.91
CA THR A 190 -11.48 -15.36 14.09
C THR A 190 -12.87 -14.98 14.61
N PHE A 191 -13.65 -15.96 15.08
CA PHE A 191 -15.02 -15.74 15.59
C PHE A 191 -15.13 -15.88 17.11
N LYS A 192 -14.01 -15.91 17.84
CA LYS A 192 -13.99 -15.98 19.31
C LYS A 192 -13.95 -14.58 19.89
N ASN A 193 -14.58 -14.39 21.05
CA ASN A 193 -14.57 -13.10 21.76
C ASN A 193 -13.16 -12.68 22.21
N THR A 194 -12.28 -13.65 22.45
CA THR A 194 -10.87 -13.43 22.81
C THR A 194 -9.97 -13.50 21.57
N ASN A 195 -10.25 -12.69 20.55
CA ASN A 195 -9.41 -12.61 19.36
C ASN A 195 -8.50 -11.37 19.41
N HIS A 196 -7.31 -11.49 18.81
CA HIS A 196 -6.36 -10.39 18.67
C HIS A 196 -6.32 -9.87 17.24
N ASN A 197 -7.32 -10.19 16.41
CA ASN A 197 -7.29 -9.87 14.99
C ASN A 197 -7.62 -8.40 14.78
N TRP A 198 -6.84 -7.74 13.92
CA TRP A 198 -7.04 -6.33 13.60
C TRP A 198 -7.51 -6.23 12.17
N PHE A 199 -8.60 -5.50 11.96
CA PHE A 199 -9.28 -5.46 10.66
C PHE A 199 -9.39 -4.04 10.13
N ALA A 200 -9.38 -3.94 8.81
CA ALA A 200 -9.94 -2.80 8.11
C ALA A 200 -10.76 -3.30 6.95
N TYR A 201 -11.81 -2.58 6.59
CA TYR A 201 -12.57 -2.90 5.40
C TYR A 201 -12.91 -1.64 4.62
N GLN A 202 -12.98 -1.81 3.31
CA GLN A 202 -13.25 -0.75 2.37
C GLN A 202 -14.23 -1.27 1.34
N THR A 203 -15.32 -0.56 1.12
CA THR A 203 -16.27 -0.86 0.05
C THR A 203 -16.44 0.36 -0.82
N GLY A 204 -16.70 0.15 -2.09
CA GLY A 204 -16.97 1.27 -2.96
C GLY A 204 -17.64 0.90 -4.26
N PHE A 205 -18.14 1.94 -4.90
CA PHE A 205 -18.93 1.86 -6.10
C PHE A 205 -18.45 2.90 -7.10
N ASN A 206 -18.18 2.46 -8.32
CA ASN A 206 -17.81 3.31 -9.44
C ASN A 206 -18.91 3.22 -10.49
N TRP A 207 -19.40 4.36 -10.97
CA TRP A 207 -20.37 4.43 -12.05
C TRP A 207 -19.95 5.44 -13.10
N LYS A 208 -19.64 4.95 -14.29
CA LYS A 208 -19.31 5.77 -15.46
C LYS A 208 -20.56 6.10 -16.28
N ASN A 209 -20.49 7.17 -17.04
CA ASN A 209 -21.52 7.58 -18.00
C ASN A 209 -22.91 7.75 -17.34
N ILE A 210 -22.95 8.31 -16.12
CA ILE A 210 -24.17 8.36 -15.31
C ILE A 210 -25.18 9.40 -15.82
N ILE A 211 -24.71 10.60 -16.17
CA ILE A 211 -25.52 11.70 -16.74
C ILE A 211 -25.01 12.02 -18.16
N ARG A 212 -23.70 12.23 -18.32
CA ARG A 212 -23.06 12.46 -19.63
C ARG A 212 -21.99 11.42 -19.92
N LYS A 213 -21.65 11.30 -21.21
CA LYS A 213 -20.51 10.52 -21.66
C LYS A 213 -19.24 11.06 -20.99
N PHE A 214 -18.42 10.16 -20.45
CA PHE A 214 -17.18 10.43 -19.71
C PHE A 214 -17.34 10.92 -18.25
N ASP A 215 -18.57 11.10 -17.76
CA ASP A 215 -18.77 11.36 -16.33
C ASP A 215 -18.45 10.10 -15.50
N LYS A 216 -17.98 10.29 -14.27
CA LYS A 216 -17.70 9.21 -13.33
C LYS A 216 -18.11 9.64 -11.93
N LEU A 217 -18.91 8.80 -11.27
CA LEU A 217 -19.17 8.86 -9.83
C LEU A 217 -18.36 7.76 -9.13
N THR A 218 -17.69 8.12 -8.04
CA THR A 218 -17.01 7.22 -7.12
C THR A 218 -17.57 7.46 -5.72
N LEU A 219 -18.04 6.39 -5.09
CA LEU A 219 -18.48 6.36 -3.69
C LEU A 219 -17.62 5.34 -2.97
N GLU A 220 -17.01 5.70 -1.85
CA GLU A 220 -16.20 4.80 -1.03
C GLU A 220 -16.55 4.99 0.44
N TYR A 221 -16.57 3.88 1.18
CA TYR A 221 -16.62 3.87 2.63
C TYR A 221 -15.45 3.04 3.14
N THR A 222 -14.69 3.61 4.06
CA THR A 222 -13.54 2.94 4.67
C THR A 222 -13.67 2.98 6.18
N TRP A 223 -13.45 1.85 6.83
CA TRP A 223 -13.32 1.76 8.28
C TRP A 223 -12.03 1.04 8.64
N THR A 224 -11.32 1.56 9.64
CA THR A 224 -10.03 1.04 10.09
C THR A 224 -10.02 0.88 11.61
N ASP A 225 -9.66 -0.31 12.09
CA ASP A 225 -9.40 -0.52 13.51
C ASP A 225 -8.24 0.38 13.98
N HIS A 226 -8.22 0.75 15.26
CA HIS A 226 -7.19 1.60 15.85
C HIS A 226 -5.78 0.96 15.90
N ARG A 227 -5.68 -0.35 15.69
CA ARG A 227 -4.44 -1.13 15.86
C ARG A 227 -3.72 -1.43 14.54
N ILE A 228 -4.43 -1.46 13.41
CA ILE A 228 -3.83 -1.80 12.11
C ILE A 228 -2.64 -0.90 11.78
N TYR A 229 -1.78 -1.36 10.87
CA TYR A 229 -0.57 -0.66 10.41
C TYR A 229 0.50 -0.43 11.48
N ARG A 230 0.21 -0.71 12.76
CA ARG A 230 1.17 -0.65 13.85
C ARG A 230 1.69 -2.05 14.13
N HIS A 231 2.80 -2.11 14.86
CA HIS A 231 3.37 -3.35 15.36
C HIS A 231 3.94 -3.09 16.75
N ARG A 232 4.13 -4.15 17.55
CA ARG A 232 4.80 -4.05 18.87
C ARG A 232 6.19 -3.43 18.79
N PHE A 233 6.88 -3.64 17.67
CA PHE A 233 8.16 -3.01 17.35
C PHE A 233 7.95 -1.92 16.29
N PRO A 234 8.13 -0.62 16.63
CA PRO A 234 7.85 0.49 15.71
C PRO A 234 8.66 0.45 14.40
N VAL A 235 9.81 -0.22 14.39
CA VAL A 235 10.62 -0.40 13.17
C VAL A 235 9.89 -1.22 12.10
N ASN A 236 8.89 -2.03 12.49
CA ASN A 236 8.07 -2.87 11.60
C ASN A 236 6.65 -2.32 11.36
N ASN A 237 6.37 -1.08 11.77
CA ASN A 237 5.11 -0.42 11.41
C ASN A 237 4.95 -0.36 9.87
N TYR A 238 3.71 -0.55 9.39
CA TYR A 238 3.31 -0.56 7.98
C TYR A 238 3.30 0.85 7.35
N TYR A 239 4.46 1.52 7.39
CA TYR A 239 4.64 2.93 7.07
C TYR A 239 5.92 3.18 6.28
N SER A 240 5.92 4.25 5.50
CA SER A 240 7.13 4.83 4.92
C SER A 240 7.05 6.36 4.99
N HIS A 241 8.12 7.00 5.45
CA HIS A 241 8.15 8.46 5.67
C HIS A 241 7.00 8.97 6.57
N GLY A 242 6.56 8.16 7.53
CA GLY A 242 5.47 8.51 8.42
C GLY A 242 4.08 8.45 7.79
N TYR A 243 3.97 8.07 6.52
CA TYR A 243 2.70 7.80 5.84
C TYR A 243 2.39 6.30 5.86
N PRO A 244 1.14 5.89 6.13
CA PRO A 244 0.72 4.50 6.04
C PRO A 244 0.89 4.01 4.60
N LEU A 245 1.29 2.75 4.43
CA LEU A 245 1.38 2.14 3.10
C LEU A 245 -0.01 1.75 2.56
N GLY A 246 -1.00 1.58 3.44
CA GLY A 246 -2.40 1.35 3.09
C GLY A 246 -3.22 2.65 3.07
N PHE A 247 -4.34 2.68 3.78
CA PHE A 247 -5.30 3.78 3.76
C PHE A 247 -4.71 5.08 4.31
N TRP A 248 -4.99 6.19 3.63
CA TRP A 248 -4.30 7.46 3.85
C TRP A 248 -4.57 8.09 5.21
N ALA A 249 -5.76 7.91 5.78
CA ALA A 249 -6.10 8.42 7.10
C ALA A 249 -5.43 7.62 8.23
N GLY A 250 -4.96 6.41 7.92
CA GLY A 250 -4.32 5.52 8.88
C GLY A 250 -5.32 4.80 9.79
N PRO A 251 -4.90 4.35 10.98
CA PRO A 251 -5.72 3.60 11.93
C PRO A 251 -6.77 4.48 12.62
N HIS A 252 -7.79 3.86 13.21
CA HIS A 252 -8.86 4.56 13.95
C HIS A 252 -9.56 5.65 13.12
N SER A 253 -9.84 5.32 11.87
CA SER A 253 -10.46 6.21 10.90
C SER A 253 -11.70 5.56 10.29
N GLU A 254 -12.71 6.39 10.09
CA GLU A 254 -13.90 6.11 9.30
C GLU A 254 -13.98 7.23 8.27
N ASP A 255 -14.15 6.90 6.99
CA ASP A 255 -14.15 7.88 5.90
C ASP A 255 -15.24 7.55 4.88
N VAL A 256 -16.10 8.52 4.60
CA VAL A 256 -17.04 8.51 3.48
C VAL A 256 -16.49 9.41 2.38
N TYR A 257 -16.05 8.80 1.29
CA TYR A 257 -15.50 9.52 0.14
C TYR A 257 -16.48 9.52 -1.04
N VAL A 258 -16.71 10.72 -1.58
CA VAL A 258 -17.51 10.93 -2.78
C VAL A 258 -16.72 11.76 -3.77
N GLU A 259 -16.53 11.24 -4.98
CA GLU A 259 -15.96 11.98 -6.11
C GLU A 259 -16.90 11.93 -7.30
N TYR A 260 -17.20 13.10 -7.85
CA TYR A 260 -17.86 13.21 -9.14
C TYR A 260 -16.97 13.96 -10.12
N HIS A 261 -16.65 13.30 -11.22
CA HIS A 261 -15.90 13.84 -12.34
C HIS A 261 -16.85 14.04 -13.53
N ALA A 262 -16.81 15.21 -14.15
CA ALA A 262 -17.59 15.53 -15.34
C ALA A 262 -16.77 16.30 -16.37
N SER A 263 -17.01 16.02 -17.64
CA SER A 263 -16.45 16.80 -18.76
C SER A 263 -17.56 17.70 -19.33
N ILE A 264 -17.38 19.01 -19.20
CA ILE A 264 -18.32 20.00 -19.71
C ILE A 264 -17.60 20.86 -20.75
N LEU A 265 -18.01 20.72 -22.02
CA LEU A 265 -17.33 21.36 -23.15
C LEU A 265 -15.85 20.94 -23.21
N ASN A 266 -14.92 21.88 -23.04
CA ASN A 266 -13.47 21.65 -23.00
C ASN A 266 -12.90 21.71 -21.57
N SER A 267 -13.75 21.65 -20.55
CA SER A 267 -13.36 21.74 -19.14
C SER A 267 -13.65 20.45 -18.40
N GLU A 268 -12.71 20.03 -17.55
CA GLU A 268 -12.91 18.94 -16.58
C GLU A 268 -13.25 19.53 -15.22
N ILE A 269 -14.34 19.06 -14.62
CA ILE A 269 -14.78 19.44 -13.27
C ILE A 269 -14.69 18.21 -12.39
N THR A 270 -14.01 18.34 -11.25
CA THR A 270 -13.97 17.30 -10.21
C THR A 270 -14.47 17.87 -8.90
N LEU A 271 -15.52 17.27 -8.35
CA LEU A 271 -16.04 17.56 -7.01
C LEU A 271 -15.64 16.41 -6.10
N ARG A 272 -15.06 16.72 -4.94
CA ARG A 272 -14.63 15.74 -3.93
C ARG A 272 -15.16 16.11 -2.56
N TYR A 273 -15.63 15.11 -1.84
CA TYR A 273 -15.99 15.14 -0.44
C TYR A 273 -15.34 13.95 0.25
N SER A 274 -14.82 14.16 1.45
CA SER A 274 -14.25 13.15 2.35
C SER A 274 -14.56 13.64 3.77
N ASP A 275 -15.06 12.76 4.61
CA ASP A 275 -15.38 13.00 6.02
C ASP A 275 -15.18 11.72 6.82
#